data_AF-A0A1S2HAC8-F1
#
_entry.id   AF-A0A1S2HAC8-F1
#
_cell.length_a   1.000
_cell.length_b   1.000
_cell.length_c   1.000
_cell.angle_alpha   90.00
_cell.angle_beta   90.00
_cell.angle_gamma   90.00
#
_symmetry.space_group_name_H-M   'P 1'
#
loop_
_entity.id
_entity.type
_entity.pdbx_description
1 polymer ?
#
loop_
_entity_poly.entity_id
_entity_poly.type
_entity_poly.pdbx_seq_one_letter_code
_entity_poly.pdbx_strand_id
1 'polypeptide(L)'
;MGIGIALVLALLGVALGLAVFRIVRGPTILDRMIGSDMVLTTALIVIGAAMVVRQDLTGIPVLVVIAATSVFATIAVARAVTPSSDPSDDGLTATTPEERS
;
A
#
# COMPACT_ATOMS: atom_id res chain seq x y z
N MET A 1 -7.00 -7.33 -33.14
CA MET A 1 -7.43 -6.45 -32.02
C MET A 1 -7.97 -7.24 -30.82
N GLY A 2 -8.90 -8.19 -31.01
CA GLY A 2 -9.48 -8.95 -29.89
C GLY A 2 -8.50 -9.81 -29.08
N ILE A 3 -7.48 -10.40 -29.71
CA ILE A 3 -6.47 -11.23 -29.03
C ILE A 3 -5.68 -10.43 -27.98
N GLY A 4 -5.32 -9.17 -28.30
CA GLY A 4 -4.59 -8.31 -27.36
C GLY A 4 -5.43 -7.96 -26.12
N ILE A 5 -6.71 -7.64 -26.32
CA ILE A 5 -7.63 -7.35 -25.21
C ILE A 5 -7.84 -8.60 -24.34
N ALA A 6 -8.03 -9.77 -24.96
CA ALA A 6 -8.18 -11.03 -24.25
C ALA A 6 -6.94 -11.37 -23.40
N LEU A 7 -5.74 -11.15 -23.94
CA LEU A 7 -4.48 -11.31 -23.20
C LEU A 7 -4.38 -10.36 -22.00
N VAL A 8 -4.71 -9.08 -22.20
CA VAL A 8 -4.69 -8.08 -21.11
C VAL A 8 -5.67 -8.46 -20.00
N LEU A 9 -6.90 -8.83 -20.35
CA LEU A 9 -7.91 -9.25 -19.37
C LEU A 9 -7.50 -10.53 -18.63
N ALA A 10 -6.91 -11.51 -19.33
CA ALA A 10 -6.41 -12.73 -18.71
C ALA A 10 -5.27 -12.44 -17.72
N LEU A 11 -4.30 -11.62 -18.11
CA LEU A 11 -3.18 -11.23 -17.24
C LEU A 11 -3.67 -10.45 -16.01
N LEU A 12 -4.62 -9.53 -16.18
CA LEU A 12 -5.20 -8.78 -15.07
C LEU A 12 -6.00 -9.69 -14.12
N GLY A 13 -6.75 -10.65 -14.66
CA GLY A 13 -7.46 -11.65 -13.86
C GLY A 13 -6.51 -12.50 -13.02
N VAL A 14 -5.41 -12.98 -13.62
CA VAL A 14 -4.38 -13.75 -12.90
C VAL A 14 -3.69 -12.89 -11.85
N ALA A 15 -3.30 -11.66 -12.18
CA ALA A 15 -2.67 -10.73 -11.24
C ALA A 15 -3.57 -10.47 -10.02
N LEU A 16 -4.86 -10.18 -10.26
CA LEU A 16 -5.83 -9.95 -9.19
C LEU A 16 -6.03 -11.19 -8.33
N GLY A 17 -6.15 -12.37 -8.95
CA GLY A 17 -6.28 -13.64 -8.24
C GLY A 17 -5.07 -13.95 -7.34
N LEU A 18 -3.86 -13.73 -7.85
CA LEU A 18 -2.62 -13.92 -7.09
C LEU A 18 -2.50 -12.90 -5.94
N ALA A 19 -2.86 -11.64 -6.18
CA ALA A 19 -2.83 -10.60 -5.15
C ALA A 19 -3.81 -10.91 -4.01
N VAL A 20 -5.04 -11.29 -4.33
CA VAL A 20 -6.04 -11.71 -3.33
C VAL A 20 -5.59 -12.97 -2.59
N PHE A 21 -5.04 -13.96 -3.30
CA PHE A 21 -4.49 -15.17 -2.70
C PHE A 21 -3.39 -14.86 -1.66
N ARG A 22 -2.50 -13.92 -1.97
CA ARG A 22 -1.43 -13.44 -1.07
C ARG A 22 -2.00 -12.73 0.16
N ILE A 23 -3.03 -11.90 0.01
CA ILE A 23 -3.71 -11.26 1.16
C ILE A 23 -4.29 -12.32 2.11
N VAL A 24 -4.96 -13.35 1.58
CA VAL A 24 -5.66 -14.36 2.39
C VAL A 24 -4.69 -15.33 3.05
N ARG A 25 -3.70 -15.83 2.31
CA ARG A 25 -2.74 -16.82 2.81
C ARG A 25 -1.52 -16.23 3.49
N GLY A 26 -1.30 -14.92 3.39
CA GLY A 26 -0.11 -14.27 3.91
C GLY A 26 0.05 -14.45 5.42
N PRO A 27 1.11 -15.14 5.88
CA PRO A 27 1.38 -15.35 7.31
C PRO A 27 2.00 -14.11 7.97
N THR A 28 2.55 -13.17 7.18
CA THR A 28 3.21 -11.96 7.68
C THR A 28 2.35 -10.72 7.41
N ILE A 29 2.39 -9.74 8.32
CA ILE A 29 1.72 -8.43 8.15
C ILE A 29 2.22 -7.72 6.88
N LEU A 30 3.50 -7.89 6.55
CA LEU A 30 4.11 -7.32 5.35
C LEU A 30 3.51 -7.93 4.07
N ASP A 31 3.21 -9.22 4.06
CA ASP A 31 2.63 -9.92 2.90
C ASP A 31 1.24 -9.39 2.56
N ARG A 32 0.42 -9.15 3.59
CA ARG A 32 -0.90 -8.55 3.47
C ARG A 32 -0.85 -7.10 3.00
N MET A 33 0.12 -6.32 3.48
CA MET A 33 0.33 -4.93 3.07
C MET A 33 0.69 -4.84 1.58
N ILE A 34 1.64 -5.66 1.13
CA ILE A 34 2.03 -5.74 -0.29
C ILE A 34 0.86 -6.23 -1.15
N GLY A 35 0.11 -7.23 -0.66
CA GLY A 35 -1.08 -7.73 -1.35
C GLY A 35 -2.11 -6.63 -1.58
N SER A 36 -2.38 -5.80 -0.58
CA SER A 36 -3.32 -4.67 -0.68
C SER A 36 -2.87 -3.63 -1.72
N ASP A 37 -1.59 -3.29 -1.76
CA ASP A 37 -1.04 -2.34 -2.74
C ASP A 37 -1.12 -2.88 -4.18
N MET A 38 -0.85 -4.18 -4.35
CA MET A 38 -1.00 -4.86 -5.65
C MET A 38 -2.45 -4.91 -6.12
N VAL A 39 -3.42 -5.14 -5.21
CA VAL A 39 -4.84 -5.08 -5.55
C VAL A 39 -5.23 -3.67 -5.99
N LEU A 40 -4.78 -2.64 -5.27
CA LEU A 40 -5.05 -1.25 -5.62
C LEU A 40 -4.49 -0.90 -7.01
N THR A 41 -3.23 -1.26 -7.26
CA THR A 41 -2.56 -1.05 -8.54
C THR A 41 -3.27 -1.79 -9.68
N THR A 42 -3.69 -3.03 -9.44
CA THR A 42 -4.43 -3.82 -10.43
C THR A 42 -5.78 -3.16 -10.76
N ALA A 43 -6.48 -2.61 -9.77
CA ALA A 43 -7.72 -1.89 -9.99
C ALA A 43 -7.52 -0.64 -10.88
N LEU A 44 -6.46 0.15 -10.67
CA LEU A 44 -6.08 1.26 -11.55
C LEU A 44 -5.92 0.80 -13.00
N ILE A 45 -5.19 -0.31 -13.22
CA ILE A 45 -4.93 -0.82 -14.56
C ILE A 45 -6.22 -1.36 -15.22
N VAL A 46 -7.07 -2.06 -14.47
CA VAL A 46 -8.36 -2.56 -14.98
C VAL A 46 -9.25 -1.41 -15.44
N ILE A 47 -9.34 -0.33 -14.67
CA ILE A 47 -10.12 0.86 -15.03
C ILE A 47 -9.53 1.51 -16.29
N GLY A 48 -8.21 1.69 -16.35
CA GLY A 48 -7.53 2.23 -17.54
C GLY A 48 -7.73 1.37 -18.80
N ALA A 49 -7.61 0.04 -18.66
CA ALA A 49 -7.87 -0.89 -19.75
C ALA A 49 -9.33 -0.81 -20.22
N ALA A 50 -10.30 -0.72 -19.30
CA ALA A 50 -11.70 -0.55 -19.63
C ALA A 50 -11.97 0.76 -20.38
N MET A 51 -11.27 1.85 -20.05
CA MET A 51 -11.37 3.13 -20.75
C MET A 51 -10.82 3.04 -22.19
N VAL A 52 -9.70 2.36 -22.39
CA VAL A 52 -9.14 2.11 -23.74
C VAL A 52 -10.10 1.28 -24.59
N VAL A 53 -10.72 0.25 -24.01
CA VAL A 53 -11.69 -0.61 -24.71
C VAL A 53 -12.98 0.14 -25.04
N ARG A 54 -13.48 0.97 -24.13
CA ARG A 54 -14.71 1.76 -24.34
C ARG A 54 -14.49 3.02 -25.17
N GLN A 55 -13.23 3.41 -25.39
CA GLN A 55 -12.83 4.70 -25.98
C GLN A 55 -13.48 5.91 -25.27
N ASP A 56 -13.60 5.81 -23.95
CA ASP A 56 -14.23 6.81 -23.10
C ASP A 56 -13.32 7.13 -21.92
N LEU A 57 -13.14 8.42 -21.63
CA LEU A 57 -12.29 8.94 -20.57
C LEU A 57 -13.06 9.34 -19.31
N THR A 58 -14.35 9.02 -19.22
CA THR A 58 -15.18 9.27 -18.03
C THR A 58 -14.62 8.64 -16.75
N GLY A 59 -13.74 7.63 -16.86
CA GLY A 59 -13.03 7.03 -15.72
C GLY A 59 -11.81 7.82 -15.19
N ILE A 60 -11.33 8.87 -15.87
CA ILE A 60 -10.15 9.65 -15.43
C ILE A 60 -10.31 10.18 -14.00
N PRO A 61 -11.44 10.81 -13.60
CA PRO A 61 -11.59 11.32 -12.25
C PRO A 61 -11.46 10.23 -11.18
N VAL A 62 -11.94 9.02 -11.46
CA VAL A 62 -11.82 7.87 -10.55
C VAL A 62 -10.35 7.47 -10.40
N LEU A 63 -9.59 7.38 -11.49
CA LEU A 63 -8.15 7.10 -11.44
C LEU A 63 -7.40 8.15 -10.63
N VAL A 64 -7.73 9.44 -10.81
CA VAL A 64 -7.12 10.55 -10.07
C VAL A 64 -7.41 10.45 -8.58
N VAL A 65 -8.66 10.17 -8.19
CA VAL A 65 -9.03 10.01 -6.77
C VAL A 65 -8.28 8.84 -6.15
N ILE A 66 -8.24 7.68 -6.81
CA ILE A 66 -7.52 6.51 -6.31
C ILE A 66 -6.03 6.80 -6.15
N ALA A 67 -5.40 7.44 -7.14
CA ALA A 67 -3.99 7.82 -7.08
C ALA A 67 -3.71 8.80 -5.93
N ALA A 68 -4.55 9.82 -5.77
CA ALA A 68 -4.44 10.78 -4.67
C ALA A 68 -4.59 10.08 -3.31
N THR A 69 -5.58 9.20 -3.16
CA THR A 69 -5.77 8.41 -1.93
C THR A 69 -4.54 7.56 -1.60
N SER A 70 -3.90 6.94 -2.59
CA SER A 70 -2.66 6.17 -2.39
C SER A 70 -1.51 7.03 -1.85
N VAL A 71 -1.34 8.24 -2.39
CA VAL A 71 -0.35 9.21 -1.89
C VAL A 71 -0.66 9.60 -0.44
N PHE A 72 -1.91 9.93 -0.14
CA PHE A 72 -2.31 10.28 1.23
C PHE A 72 -2.14 9.12 2.21
N ALA A 73 -2.42 7.88 1.80
CA ALA A 73 -2.21 6.70 2.63
C ALA A 73 -0.73 6.55 3.03
N THR A 74 0.20 6.70 2.08
CA THR A 74 1.64 6.66 2.36
C THR A 74 2.08 7.77 3.33
N ILE A 75 1.58 9.00 3.13
CA ILE A 75 1.87 10.13 4.02
C ILE A 75 1.34 9.88 5.44
N ALA A 76 0.13 9.34 5.57
CA ALA A 76 -0.48 9.03 6.85
C ALA A 76 0.34 7.98 7.61
N VAL A 77 0.78 6.92 6.94
CA VAL A 77 1.67 5.90 7.53
C VAL A 77 2.98 6.53 7.98
N ALA A 78 3.64 7.33 7.14
CA ALA A 78 4.89 7.99 7.49
C ALA A 78 4.77 8.91 8.73
N ARG A 79 3.61 9.56 8.91
CA ARG A 79 3.33 10.38 10.11
C ARG A 79 3.01 9.55 11.34
N ALA A 80 2.36 8.40 11.18
CA ALA A 80 2.03 7.51 12.28
C ALA A 80 3.26 6.83 12.90
N VAL A 81 4.34 6.64 12.13
CA VAL A 81 5.56 5.97 12.62
C VAL A 81 6.55 6.90 13.31
N THR A 82 6.33 8.22 13.37
CA THR A 82 7.20 9.14 14.10
C THR A 82 7.11 8.84 15.60
N PRO A 83 8.18 8.32 16.24
CA PRO A 83 8.17 8.11 17.67
C PRO A 83 8.05 9.46 18.36
N SER A 84 7.16 9.57 19.34
CA SER A 84 7.24 10.62 20.34
C SER A 84 8.59 10.44 21.04
N SER A 85 9.63 11.12 20.59
CA SER A 85 10.85 11.27 21.36
C SER A 85 10.49 12.12 22.56
N ASP A 86 10.01 11.47 23.62
CA ASP A 86 10.01 12.04 24.96
C ASP A 86 11.48 12.07 25.41
N PRO A 87 12.13 13.24 25.52
CA PRO A 87 13.53 13.32 25.90
C PRO A 87 13.77 13.04 27.40
N SER A 88 12.75 12.60 28.15
CA SER A 88 12.82 12.49 29.61
C SER A 88 13.27 11.14 30.17
N ASP A 89 13.61 10.16 29.31
CA ASP A 89 14.13 8.84 29.73
C ASP A 89 15.65 8.64 29.52
N ASP A 90 16.41 9.72 29.35
CA ASP A 90 17.88 9.69 29.41
C ASP A 90 18.37 10.23 30.78
N GLY A 91 18.39 9.37 31.81
CA GLY A 91 19.35 9.54 32.92
C GLY A 91 18.86 9.49 34.37
N LEU A 92 17.66 9.01 34.70
CA LEU A 92 17.27 8.75 36.11
C LEU A 92 17.81 7.39 36.63
N THR A 93 19.05 7.04 36.27
CA THR A 93 19.80 5.92 36.86
C THR A 93 21.29 6.24 36.95
N ALA A 94 21.65 7.43 37.46
CA ALA A 94 22.91 7.59 38.16
C ALA A 94 22.63 7.31 39.64
N THR A 95 22.56 6.02 39.97
CA THR A 95 22.58 5.57 41.36
C THR A 95 23.76 6.22 42.07
N THR A 96 23.46 7.02 43.08
CA THR A 96 24.40 7.31 44.16
C THR A 96 24.48 6.05 45.04
N PRO A 97 25.66 5.46 45.18
CA PRO A 97 26.16 5.05 46.48
C PRO A 97 27.44 5.86 46.77
N GLU A 98 27.59 6.47 47.95
CA GLU A 98 28.37 5.93 49.08
C GLU A 98 29.81 5.56 48.67
N GLU A 99 30.89 5.90 49.37
CA GLU A 99 31.12 6.42 50.71
C GLU A 99 32.64 6.71 50.73
N ARG A 100 33.08 7.63 51.59
CA ARG A 100 34.36 7.61 52.33
C ARG A 100 35.51 6.71 51.84
N SER A 101 36.66 7.35 51.57
CA SER A 101 37.93 7.07 52.28
C SER A 101 39.01 8.08 51.89
#